data_AF-A0A967WAF4-F1
#
_entry.id   AF-A0A967WAF4-F1
#
_cell.length_a   1.000
_cell.length_b   1.000
_cell.length_c   1.000
_cell.angle_alpha   90.00
_cell.angle_beta   90.00
_cell.angle_gamma   90.00
#
_symmetry.space_group_name_H-M   'P 1'
#
loop_
_entity.id
_entity.type
_entity.pdbx_description
1 polymer ?
#
loop_
_entity_poly.entity_id
_entity_poly.type
_entity_poly.pdbx_seq_one_letter_code
_entity_poly.pdbx_strand_id
1 'polypeptide(L)'
;MTQLPGTSPHIFGIQQEDTPQNVMPYGWKLGYVEVGDNPEPHPGVDYSPWARVGYGTACRVQYRWGDKGTFPTPDKLDAYVERVRTCVQNSLGVHRWQIGNEPNVPQEWNEGRKISPEYAAQCYDLCWDAIHGLPGHEYDEVITPPIGPWNDQYGIGWVPYFQRMLMSCTFVDAIALHTYTHGYDPALVTSEAKMNAP
;
A
#
# COMPACT_ATOMS: atom_id res chain seq x y z
N MET A 1 5.93 24.26 -11.54
CA MET A 1 5.69 23.42 -10.35
C MET A 1 6.90 22.53 -10.19
N THR A 2 7.64 22.64 -9.09
CA THR A 2 8.72 21.72 -8.74
C THR A 2 8.10 20.35 -8.51
N GLN A 3 8.50 19.33 -9.27
CA GLN A 3 8.11 17.94 -9.02
C GLN A 3 8.55 17.56 -7.60
N LEU A 4 7.67 16.95 -6.80
CA LEU A 4 8.08 16.32 -5.54
C LEU A 4 9.17 15.28 -5.84
N PRO A 5 10.19 15.11 -4.98
CA PRO A 5 11.19 14.06 -5.14
C PRO A 5 10.53 12.69 -5.32
N GLY A 6 11.11 11.83 -6.17
CA GLY A 6 10.56 10.48 -6.43
C GLY A 6 9.20 10.47 -7.14
N THR A 7 8.85 11.52 -7.89
CA THR A 7 7.71 11.53 -8.82
C THR A 7 8.12 11.11 -10.22
N SER A 8 7.19 10.52 -10.98
CA SER A 8 7.37 10.21 -12.40
C SER A 8 6.25 10.85 -13.24
N PRO A 9 6.55 11.39 -14.43
CA PRO A 9 5.54 11.92 -15.35
C PRO A 9 4.76 10.81 -16.09
N HIS A 10 5.15 9.55 -15.92
CA HIS A 10 4.53 8.40 -16.57
C HIS A 10 3.39 7.84 -15.72
N ILE A 11 2.44 7.15 -16.34
CA ILE A 11 1.30 6.52 -15.65
C ILE A 11 1.47 5.01 -15.44
N PHE A 12 2.64 4.48 -15.78
CA PHE A 12 2.94 3.06 -15.70
C PHE A 12 4.14 2.80 -14.79
N GLY A 13 4.19 1.59 -14.26
CA GLY A 13 5.25 1.16 -13.37
C GLY A 13 5.25 -0.33 -13.18
N ILE A 14 6.13 -0.79 -12.29
CA ILE A 14 6.24 -2.19 -11.92
C ILE A 14 6.29 -2.35 -10.42
N GLN A 15 5.58 -3.37 -9.95
CA GLN A 15 5.65 -3.87 -8.59
C GLN A 15 6.59 -5.07 -8.58
N GLN A 16 7.90 -4.80 -8.58
CA GLN A 16 8.96 -5.79 -8.35
C GLN A 16 10.30 -5.06 -8.27
N GLU A 17 10.94 -5.09 -7.10
CA GLU A 17 12.19 -4.37 -6.85
C GLU A 17 13.33 -4.84 -7.77
N ASP A 18 13.35 -6.14 -8.06
CA ASP A 18 14.35 -6.87 -8.84
C ASP A 18 14.17 -6.74 -10.37
N THR A 19 13.14 -6.03 -10.84
CA THR A 19 12.97 -5.79 -12.29
C THR A 19 14.19 -5.06 -12.84
N PRO A 20 14.90 -5.64 -13.82
CA PRO A 20 16.05 -5.00 -14.45
C PRO A 20 15.67 -3.72 -15.17
N GLN A 21 16.52 -2.70 -15.09
CA GLN A 21 16.27 -1.40 -15.74
C GLN A 21 16.12 -1.51 -17.27
N ASN A 22 16.76 -2.48 -17.92
CA ASN A 22 16.59 -2.69 -19.36
C ASN A 22 15.21 -3.25 -19.74
N VAL A 23 14.46 -3.83 -18.79
CA VAL A 23 13.08 -4.29 -19.00
C VAL A 23 12.09 -3.13 -18.85
N MET A 24 12.26 -2.31 -17.82
CA MET A 24 11.43 -1.12 -17.61
C MET A 24 12.32 0.11 -17.37
N PRO A 25 12.75 0.85 -18.42
CA PRO A 25 13.80 1.88 -18.30
C PRO A 25 13.38 3.15 -17.56
N TYR A 26 12.09 3.44 -17.48
CA TYR A 26 11.50 4.60 -16.79
C TYR A 26 10.09 4.25 -16.31
N GLY A 27 9.49 5.09 -15.46
CA GLY A 27 8.16 4.87 -14.89
C GLY A 27 8.16 4.89 -13.37
N TRP A 28 7.26 4.13 -12.75
CA TRP A 28 7.15 3.99 -11.29
C TRP A 28 7.69 2.64 -10.80
N LYS A 29 8.45 2.63 -9.71
CA LYS A 29 8.79 1.42 -8.94
C LYS A 29 8.05 1.42 -7.61
N LEU A 30 7.29 0.34 -7.36
CA LEU A 30 6.67 0.07 -6.08
C LEU A 30 7.46 -1.03 -5.37
N GLY A 31 8.18 -0.66 -4.32
CA GLY A 31 8.81 -1.60 -3.40
C GLY A 31 7.89 -1.93 -2.23
N TYR A 32 8.34 -2.83 -1.35
CA TYR A 32 7.51 -3.31 -0.25
C TYR A 32 8.30 -3.62 1.01
N VAL A 33 7.68 -3.35 2.16
CA VAL A 33 8.29 -3.56 3.47
C VAL A 33 7.29 -4.11 4.48
N GLU A 34 7.76 -5.09 5.25
CA GLU A 34 7.07 -5.59 6.43
C GLU A 34 7.61 -4.87 7.67
N VAL A 35 6.73 -4.18 8.40
CA VAL A 35 7.18 -3.41 9.58
C VAL A 35 6.91 -4.15 10.89
N GLY A 36 5.82 -4.90 11.00
CA GLY A 36 5.48 -5.61 12.22
C GLY A 36 5.21 -4.72 13.42
N ASP A 37 5.44 -5.29 14.61
CA ASP A 37 5.21 -4.72 15.95
C ASP A 37 6.47 -4.81 16.84
N ASN A 38 7.66 -4.91 16.25
CA ASN A 38 8.91 -4.96 17.02
C ASN A 38 9.08 -3.66 17.83
N PRO A 39 9.49 -3.69 19.10
CA PRO A 39 9.72 -2.47 19.89
C PRO A 39 10.88 -1.60 19.38
N GLU A 40 11.84 -2.18 18.65
CA GLU A 40 12.96 -1.42 18.09
C GLU A 40 12.54 -0.62 16.84
N PRO A 41 13.17 0.53 16.54
CA PRO A 41 12.88 1.29 15.32
C PRO A 41 13.09 0.48 14.04
N HIS A 42 12.26 0.72 13.01
CA HIS A 42 12.45 0.09 11.70
C HIS A 42 13.64 0.74 10.97
N PRO A 43 14.54 -0.03 10.33
CA PRO A 43 15.72 0.52 9.64
C PRO A 43 15.40 1.36 8.39
N GLY A 44 14.15 1.33 7.93
CA GLY A 44 13.69 1.98 6.70
C GLY A 44 14.01 1.19 5.43
N VAL A 45 13.82 1.84 4.28
CA VAL A 45 14.20 1.35 2.94
C VAL A 45 14.98 2.43 2.19
N ASP A 46 15.91 2.05 1.32
CA ASP A 46 16.66 2.99 0.47
C ASP A 46 16.30 2.84 -1.00
N TYR A 47 15.40 3.70 -1.48
CA TYR A 47 15.02 3.82 -2.89
C TYR A 47 15.75 4.95 -3.62
N SER A 48 16.74 5.59 -2.98
CA SER A 48 17.60 6.59 -3.63
C SER A 48 18.24 6.08 -4.92
N PRO A 49 18.65 4.79 -5.06
CA PRO A 49 19.12 4.27 -6.34
C PRO A 49 18.11 4.41 -7.47
N TRP A 50 16.81 4.18 -7.22
CA TRP A 50 15.76 4.32 -8.23
C TRP A 50 15.43 5.79 -8.52
N ALA A 51 15.30 6.59 -7.46
CA ALA A 51 15.03 8.01 -7.60
C ALA A 51 16.13 8.74 -8.39
N ARG A 52 17.41 8.40 -8.15
CA ARG A 52 18.56 8.99 -8.86
C ARG A 52 18.57 8.73 -10.36
N VAL A 53 18.00 7.62 -10.82
CA VAL A 53 17.90 7.29 -12.25
C VAL A 53 16.54 7.67 -12.86
N GLY A 54 15.73 8.45 -12.13
CA GLY A 54 14.53 9.10 -12.65
C GLY A 54 13.23 8.31 -12.50
N TYR A 55 13.21 7.21 -11.73
CA TYR A 55 11.94 6.55 -11.41
C TYR A 55 11.13 7.37 -10.40
N GLY A 56 9.81 7.31 -10.57
CA GLY A 56 8.90 7.56 -9.46
C GLY A 56 8.96 6.40 -8.48
N THR A 57 8.88 6.66 -7.19
CA THR A 57 9.07 5.67 -6.13
C THR A 57 7.90 5.68 -5.16
N ALA A 58 7.40 4.50 -4.83
CA ALA A 58 6.43 4.29 -3.76
C ALA A 58 6.80 3.04 -2.97
N CYS A 59 6.35 2.98 -1.72
CA CYS A 59 6.55 1.83 -0.85
C CYS A 59 5.22 1.34 -0.30
N ARG A 60 4.94 0.05 -0.46
CA ARG A 60 3.88 -0.62 0.30
C ARG A 60 4.40 -1.00 1.67
N VAL A 61 3.75 -0.48 2.71
CA VAL A 61 4.06 -0.74 4.11
C VAL A 61 2.96 -1.61 4.69
N GLN A 62 3.30 -2.81 5.14
CA GLN A 62 2.33 -3.75 5.71
C GLN A 62 2.79 -4.30 7.06
N TYR A 63 1.82 -4.77 7.86
CA TYR A 63 2.11 -5.38 9.15
C TYR A 63 2.93 -6.67 8.99
N ARG A 64 2.38 -7.67 8.29
CA ARG A 64 3.03 -8.96 7.98
C ARG A 64 2.64 -9.47 6.59
N TRP A 65 3.39 -10.43 6.07
CA TRP A 65 3.07 -11.14 4.82
C TRP A 65 2.09 -12.30 5.01
N GLY A 66 1.23 -12.52 4.02
CA GLY A 66 0.36 -13.70 3.94
C GLY A 66 -0.61 -13.80 5.11
N ASP A 67 -0.80 -15.02 5.62
CA ASP A 67 -1.76 -15.37 6.67
C ASP A 67 -1.54 -14.69 8.03
N LYS A 68 -0.39 -14.03 8.21
CA LYS A 68 -0.11 -13.15 9.37
C LYS A 68 -0.76 -11.77 9.24
N GLY A 69 -1.24 -11.44 8.05
CA GLY A 69 -2.15 -10.34 7.76
C GLY A 69 -1.51 -8.96 7.56
N THR A 70 -2.22 -8.15 6.76
CA THR A 70 -1.77 -6.82 6.34
C THR A 70 -1.83 -5.78 7.45
N PHE A 71 -2.75 -5.97 8.41
CA PHE A 71 -2.94 -5.11 9.58
C PHE A 71 -2.86 -5.91 10.88
N PRO A 72 -2.41 -5.28 11.98
CA PRO A 72 -2.31 -5.94 13.27
C PRO A 72 -3.69 -6.25 13.89
N THR A 73 -3.69 -6.93 15.03
CA THR A 73 -4.83 -6.91 15.96
C THR A 73 -4.87 -5.56 16.71
N PRO A 74 -6.03 -5.14 17.25
CA PRO A 74 -6.15 -3.84 17.92
C PRO A 74 -5.16 -3.62 19.07
N ASP A 75 -4.77 -4.66 19.80
CA ASP A 75 -3.79 -4.58 20.90
C ASP A 75 -2.35 -4.32 20.43
N LYS A 76 -2.08 -4.45 19.13
CA LYS A 76 -0.77 -4.21 18.51
C LYS A 76 -0.75 -2.97 17.62
N LEU A 77 -1.87 -2.23 17.54
CA LEU A 77 -2.03 -1.10 16.64
C LEU A 77 -1.01 0.01 16.90
N ASP A 78 -0.81 0.41 18.16
CA ASP A 78 0.15 1.48 18.50
C ASP A 78 1.59 1.09 18.14
N ALA A 79 1.97 -0.17 18.39
CA ALA A 79 3.29 -0.67 18.05
C ALA A 79 3.50 -0.72 16.52
N TYR A 80 2.48 -1.11 15.77
CA TYR A 80 2.51 -1.07 14.31
C TYR A 80 2.64 0.35 13.78
N VAL A 81 1.88 1.32 14.31
CA VAL A 81 1.95 2.72 13.88
C VAL A 81 3.33 3.31 14.15
N GLU A 82 3.93 3.04 15.31
CA GLU A 82 5.30 3.48 15.61
C GLU A 82 6.33 2.83 14.65
N ARG A 83 6.07 1.58 14.24
CA ARG A 83 6.91 0.88 13.26
C ARG A 83 6.78 1.44 11.85
N VAL A 84 5.59 1.85 11.43
CA VAL A 84 5.39 2.62 10.19
C VAL A 84 6.13 3.95 10.28
N ARG A 85 5.93 4.71 11.37
CA ARG A 85 6.59 6.00 11.60
C ARG A 85 8.11 5.92 11.49
N THR A 86 8.74 5.01 12.24
CA THR A 86 10.20 4.84 12.20
C THR A 86 10.70 4.30 10.87
N CYS A 87 9.89 3.49 10.15
CA CYS A 87 10.22 3.06 8.80
C CYS A 87 10.32 4.26 7.86
N VAL A 88 9.31 5.13 7.85
CA VAL A 88 9.28 6.33 7.01
C VAL A 88 10.43 7.26 7.37
N GLN A 89 10.62 7.56 8.66
CA GLN A 89 11.69 8.44 9.15
C GLN A 89 13.09 8.00 8.71
N ASN A 90 13.34 6.69 8.64
CA ASN A 90 14.64 6.13 8.30
C ASN A 90 14.79 5.77 6.82
N SER A 91 13.76 6.02 6.01
CA SER A 91 13.79 5.69 4.58
C SER A 91 14.35 6.83 3.73
N LEU A 92 14.91 6.48 2.58
CA LEU A 92 15.52 7.43 1.65
C LEU A 92 14.97 7.27 0.23
N GLY A 93 14.75 8.40 -0.44
CA GLY A 93 14.35 8.43 -1.85
C GLY A 93 12.92 7.93 -2.11
N VAL A 94 12.01 8.05 -1.14
CA VAL A 94 10.60 7.70 -1.26
C VAL A 94 9.74 8.65 -0.42
N HIS A 95 8.62 9.08 -0.99
CA HIS A 95 7.67 10.03 -0.39
C HIS A 95 6.21 9.61 -0.65
N ARG A 96 5.98 8.32 -0.92
CA ARG A 96 4.68 7.72 -1.23
C ARG A 96 4.53 6.42 -0.49
N TRP A 97 3.52 6.33 0.36
CA TRP A 97 3.38 5.25 1.35
C TRP A 97 2.01 4.60 1.22
N GLN A 98 1.95 3.44 0.58
CA GLN A 98 0.74 2.62 0.59
C GLN A 98 0.63 1.86 1.90
N ILE A 99 -0.43 2.11 2.65
CA ILE A 99 -0.64 1.51 3.97
C ILE A 99 -1.52 0.26 3.84
N GLY A 100 -0.92 -0.91 3.97
CA GLY A 100 -1.60 -2.20 3.86
C GLY A 100 -1.85 -2.69 2.42
N ASN A 101 -2.56 -3.81 2.33
CA ASN A 101 -2.86 -4.56 1.12
C ASN A 101 -4.15 -5.39 1.29
N GLU A 102 -5.12 -5.22 0.41
CA GLU A 102 -6.34 -6.03 0.28
C GLU A 102 -7.01 -6.44 1.60
N PRO A 103 -7.36 -5.51 2.48
CA PRO A 103 -7.91 -5.83 3.81
C PRO A 103 -9.24 -6.60 3.74
N ASN A 104 -9.93 -6.58 2.60
CA ASN A 104 -11.14 -7.35 2.39
C ASN A 104 -10.89 -8.84 2.07
N VAL A 105 -9.66 -9.24 1.75
CA VAL A 105 -9.31 -10.60 1.30
C VAL A 105 -8.82 -11.45 2.48
N PRO A 106 -9.33 -12.69 2.69
CA PRO A 106 -8.98 -13.55 3.82
C PRO A 106 -7.49 -13.86 3.97
N GLN A 107 -6.77 -13.93 2.85
CA GLN A 107 -5.33 -14.17 2.82
C GLN A 107 -4.54 -13.06 3.50
N GLU A 108 -5.12 -11.86 3.67
CA GLU A 108 -4.51 -10.71 4.33
C GLU A 108 -5.07 -10.50 5.75
N TRP A 109 -5.87 -11.44 6.27
CA TRP A 109 -6.42 -11.37 7.62
C TRP A 109 -5.49 -12.05 8.62
N ASN A 110 -4.99 -11.25 9.57
CA ASN A 110 -4.14 -11.74 10.65
C ASN A 110 -4.89 -12.80 11.47
N GLU A 111 -4.40 -14.04 11.41
CA GLU A 111 -5.01 -15.21 12.07
C GLU A 111 -6.48 -15.41 11.69
N GLY A 112 -6.86 -15.03 10.46
CA GLY A 112 -8.22 -15.13 9.95
C GLY A 112 -9.19 -14.10 10.53
N ARG A 113 -8.70 -13.14 11.33
CA ARG A 113 -9.53 -12.05 11.86
C ARG A 113 -9.96 -11.12 10.72
N LYS A 114 -11.25 -11.18 10.37
CA LYS A 114 -11.87 -10.24 9.43
C LYS A 114 -11.50 -8.81 9.77
N ILE A 115 -10.95 -8.10 8.79
CA ILE A 115 -10.63 -6.68 8.88
C ILE A 115 -11.86 -5.90 8.41
N SER A 116 -12.50 -5.16 9.30
CA SER A 116 -13.62 -4.29 8.92
C SER A 116 -13.13 -3.07 8.13
N PRO A 117 -13.98 -2.49 7.27
CA PRO A 117 -13.66 -1.23 6.58
C PRO A 117 -13.23 -0.12 7.56
N GLU A 118 -13.90 -0.03 8.70
CA GLU A 118 -13.62 0.99 9.72
C GLU A 118 -12.28 0.75 10.42
N TYR A 119 -11.91 -0.51 10.66
CA TYR A 119 -10.60 -0.82 11.25
C TYR A 119 -9.46 -0.60 10.25
N ALA A 120 -9.66 -0.92 8.97
CA ALA A 120 -8.71 -0.58 7.91
C ALA A 120 -8.52 0.95 7.81
N ALA A 121 -9.61 1.72 7.86
CA ALA A 121 -9.56 3.18 7.89
C ALA A 121 -8.82 3.71 9.13
N GLN A 122 -9.07 3.14 10.32
CA GLN A 122 -8.36 3.50 11.55
C GLN A 122 -6.86 3.25 11.44
N CYS A 123 -6.44 2.10 10.91
CA CYS A 123 -5.03 1.80 10.70
C CYS A 123 -4.38 2.80 9.74
N TYR A 124 -5.09 3.13 8.66
CA TYR A 124 -4.66 4.13 7.69
C TYR A 124 -4.53 5.52 8.34
N ASP A 125 -5.54 6.01 9.04
CA ASP A 125 -5.57 7.38 9.61
C ASP A 125 -4.45 7.56 10.65
N LEU A 126 -4.22 6.57 11.52
CA LEU A 126 -3.13 6.65 12.49
C LEU A 126 -1.75 6.64 11.83
N CYS A 127 -1.58 5.91 10.74
CA CYS A 127 -0.35 5.95 9.95
C CYS A 127 -0.21 7.29 9.21
N TRP A 128 -1.31 7.83 8.68
CA TRP A 128 -1.35 9.15 8.05
C TRP A 128 -0.87 10.23 9.02
N ASP A 129 -1.46 10.31 10.21
CA ASP A 129 -1.08 11.27 11.24
C ASP A 129 0.39 11.11 11.65
N ALA A 130 0.84 9.87 11.83
CA ALA A 130 2.21 9.59 12.23
C ALA A 130 3.25 9.97 11.16
N ILE A 131 2.92 9.82 9.87
CA ILE A 131 3.79 10.19 8.76
C ILE A 131 3.85 11.71 8.59
N HIS A 132 2.71 12.38 8.49
CA HIS A 132 2.68 13.83 8.32
C HIS A 132 3.19 14.60 9.55
N GLY A 133 3.17 13.98 10.72
CA GLY A 133 3.79 14.52 11.93
C GLY A 133 5.32 14.46 11.97
N LEU A 134 5.98 13.79 11.02
CA LEU A 134 7.44 13.73 10.93
C LEU A 134 8.01 14.99 10.25
N PRO A 135 9.04 15.64 10.84
CA PRO A 135 9.74 16.75 10.19
C PRO A 135 10.33 16.33 8.84
N GLY A 136 10.01 17.07 7.78
CA GLY A 136 10.46 16.80 6.42
C GLY A 136 9.60 15.83 5.61
N HIS A 137 8.51 15.31 6.19
CA HIS A 137 7.54 14.41 5.56
C HIS A 137 6.13 15.01 5.51
N GLU A 138 5.99 16.31 5.75
CA GLU A 138 4.69 17.00 5.80
C GLU A 138 3.93 16.91 4.45
N TYR A 139 4.67 16.69 3.36
CA TYR A 139 4.16 16.57 1.99
C TYR A 139 4.32 15.17 1.38
N ASP A 140 4.65 14.17 2.19
CA ASP A 140 4.59 12.78 1.73
C ASP A 140 3.14 12.44 1.37
N GLU A 141 2.94 11.58 0.38
CA GLU A 141 1.61 11.12 -0.02
C GLU A 141 1.33 9.76 0.64
N VAL A 142 0.28 9.68 1.46
CA VAL A 142 -0.16 8.42 2.05
C VAL A 142 -1.32 7.86 1.25
N ILE A 143 -1.17 6.61 0.81
CA ILE A 143 -2.04 5.94 -0.14
C ILE A 143 -2.86 4.89 0.61
N THR A 144 -4.18 4.89 0.42
CA THR A 144 -5.08 3.91 1.05
C THR A 144 -4.68 2.47 0.68
N PRO A 145 -4.99 1.47 1.53
CA PRO A 145 -4.82 0.08 1.11
C PRO A 145 -5.63 -0.19 -0.17
N PRO A 146 -5.03 -0.77 -1.22
CA PRO A 146 -5.81 -1.26 -2.34
C PRO A 146 -6.71 -2.38 -1.84
N ILE A 147 -7.94 -2.39 -2.29
CA ILE A 147 -8.86 -3.50 -2.04
C ILE A 147 -8.72 -4.56 -3.13
N GLY A 148 -8.95 -5.82 -2.77
CA GLY A 148 -9.14 -6.88 -3.75
C GLY A 148 -10.49 -6.68 -4.42
N PRO A 149 -10.56 -6.27 -5.70
CA PRO A 149 -11.84 -6.23 -6.43
C PRO A 149 -12.43 -7.66 -6.47
N TRP A 150 -13.61 -7.88 -7.04
CA TRP A 150 -14.30 -9.19 -7.15
C TRP A 150 -14.68 -9.92 -5.85
N ASN A 151 -14.00 -9.67 -4.74
CA ASN A 151 -14.12 -10.43 -3.51
C ASN A 151 -15.34 -10.03 -2.65
N ASP A 152 -16.07 -11.03 -2.16
CA ASP A 152 -17.17 -10.87 -1.21
C ASP A 152 -17.02 -11.75 0.06
N GLN A 153 -15.82 -12.26 0.33
CA GLN A 153 -15.59 -13.14 1.50
C GLN A 153 -15.79 -12.40 2.84
N TYR A 154 -15.73 -11.07 2.85
CA TYR A 154 -16.16 -10.27 4.00
C TYR A 154 -17.69 -10.36 4.22
N GLY A 155 -18.50 -10.34 3.15
CA GLY A 155 -19.95 -10.53 3.17
C GLY A 155 -20.80 -9.28 2.87
N ILE A 156 -20.23 -8.22 2.29
CA ILE A 156 -20.95 -6.97 1.96
C ILE A 156 -20.67 -6.45 0.54
N GLY A 157 -19.93 -7.21 -0.26
CA GLY A 157 -19.37 -6.84 -1.56
C GLY A 157 -18.12 -5.95 -1.43
N TRP A 158 -17.21 -6.06 -2.39
CA TRP A 158 -16.00 -5.23 -2.42
C TRP A 158 -16.31 -3.73 -2.59
N VAL A 159 -17.33 -3.36 -3.39
CA VAL A 159 -17.70 -1.94 -3.60
C VAL A 159 -18.21 -1.31 -2.29
N PRO A 160 -19.21 -1.87 -1.58
CA PRO A 160 -19.65 -1.30 -0.31
C PRO A 160 -18.57 -1.35 0.77
N TYR A 161 -17.70 -2.37 0.77
CA TYR A 161 -16.54 -2.41 1.65
C TYR A 161 -15.64 -1.21 1.41
N PHE A 162 -15.24 -0.98 0.16
CA PHE A 162 -14.30 0.10 -0.18
C PHE A 162 -14.90 1.48 0.07
N GLN A 163 -16.19 1.67 -0.26
CA GLN A 163 -16.91 2.90 0.06
C GLN A 163 -16.92 3.17 1.56
N ARG A 164 -17.25 2.18 2.40
CA ARG A 164 -17.25 2.34 3.86
C ARG A 164 -15.87 2.68 4.40
N MET A 165 -14.82 2.04 3.88
CA MET A 165 -13.45 2.32 4.27
C MET A 165 -13.09 3.78 3.96
N LEU A 166 -13.27 4.22 2.71
CA LEU A 166 -12.95 5.59 2.29
C LEU A 166 -13.78 6.65 3.03
N MET A 167 -15.07 6.38 3.29
CA MET A 167 -15.92 7.29 4.08
C MET A 167 -15.56 7.34 5.57
N SER A 168 -14.80 6.36 6.06
CA SER A 168 -14.33 6.31 7.45
C SER A 168 -12.94 6.92 7.64
N CYS A 169 -12.19 7.14 6.56
CA CYS A 169 -10.91 7.86 6.62
C CYS A 169 -11.15 9.35 6.85
N THR A 170 -10.30 9.95 7.69
CA THR A 170 -10.37 11.39 8.01
C THR A 170 -9.74 12.23 6.90
N PHE A 171 -8.61 11.78 6.38
CA PHE A 171 -7.86 12.41 5.29
C PHE A 171 -7.51 11.37 4.23
N VAL A 172 -7.41 11.75 2.96
CA VAL A 172 -6.99 10.84 1.88
C VAL A 172 -6.15 11.63 0.88
N ASP A 173 -4.85 11.34 0.80
CA ASP A 173 -3.99 11.96 -0.21
C ASP A 173 -4.12 11.26 -1.55
N ALA A 174 -4.24 9.92 -1.50
CA ALA A 174 -4.33 9.08 -2.68
C ALA A 174 -5.11 7.78 -2.41
N ILE A 175 -5.78 7.30 -3.45
CA ILE A 175 -6.56 6.07 -3.42
C ILE A 175 -5.87 5.00 -4.27
N ALA A 176 -5.68 3.80 -3.73
CA ALA A 176 -5.25 2.63 -4.50
C ALA A 176 -6.40 1.64 -4.72
N LEU A 177 -6.36 0.96 -5.86
CA LEU A 177 -7.29 -0.11 -6.23
C LEU A 177 -6.52 -1.13 -7.06
N HIS A 178 -6.64 -2.43 -6.73
CA HIS A 178 -6.14 -3.45 -7.63
C HIS A 178 -7.08 -3.61 -8.83
N THR A 179 -6.48 -3.79 -10.01
CA THR A 179 -7.21 -4.07 -11.24
C THR A 179 -6.64 -5.34 -11.86
N TYR A 180 -7.31 -6.46 -11.62
CA TYR A 180 -6.91 -7.75 -12.18
C TYR A 180 -7.54 -7.95 -13.56
N THR A 181 -6.74 -8.48 -14.49
CA THR A 181 -7.23 -9.18 -15.68
C THR A 181 -7.28 -10.68 -15.37
N HIS A 182 -7.97 -11.47 -16.18
CA HIS A 182 -8.12 -12.92 -15.99
C HIS A 182 -6.90 -13.73 -16.47
N GLY A 183 -5.70 -13.13 -16.48
CA GLY A 183 -4.44 -13.79 -16.83
C GLY A 183 -3.33 -12.82 -17.21
N TYR A 184 -2.23 -13.38 -17.73
CA TYR A 184 -1.04 -12.63 -18.17
C TYR A 184 -1.06 -12.24 -19.66
N ASP A 185 -2.01 -12.75 -20.44
CA ASP A 185 -2.13 -12.41 -21.85
C ASP A 185 -2.63 -10.95 -21.97
N PRO A 186 -1.87 -10.04 -22.62
CA PRO A 186 -2.28 -8.64 -22.79
C PRO A 186 -3.63 -8.49 -23.49
N ALA A 187 -4.06 -9.44 -24.31
CA ALA A 187 -5.37 -9.38 -24.98
C ALA A 187 -6.56 -9.42 -23.99
N LEU A 188 -6.34 -9.89 -22.76
CA LEU A 188 -7.39 -10.01 -21.75
C LEU A 188 -7.85 -8.65 -21.19
N VAL A 189 -7.09 -7.57 -21.39
CA VAL A 189 -7.49 -6.22 -20.94
C VAL A 189 -8.72 -5.69 -21.68
N THR A 190 -8.99 -6.19 -22.89
CA THR A 190 -10.17 -5.84 -23.70
C THR A 190 -11.22 -6.95 -23.75
N SER A 191 -10.97 -8.06 -23.05
CA SER A 191 -11.87 -9.21 -23.06
C SER A 191 -13.08 -8.96 -22.17
N GLU A 192 -14.28 -9.22 -22.69
CA GLU A 192 -15.53 -9.15 -21.93
C GLU A 192 -15.80 -10.43 -21.09
N ALA A 193 -14.90 -11.43 -21.16
CA ALA A 193 -15.02 -12.64 -20.37
C ALA A 193 -14.94 -12.32 -18.87
N LYS A 194 -15.87 -12.89 -18.10
CA LYS A 194 -15.91 -12.73 -16.64
C LYS A 194 -15.04 -13.79 -15.97
N MET A 195 -14.43 -13.43 -14.84
CA MET A 195 -13.77 -14.40 -13.97
C MET A 195 -14.80 -15.37 -13.38
N ASN A 196 -14.35 -16.59 -13.06
CA ASN A 196 -15.15 -17.53 -12.28
C ASN A 196 -15.44 -16.96 -10.88
N ALA A 197 -16.48 -17.49 -10.23
CA ALA A 197 -16.74 -17.20 -8.83
C ALA A 197 -15.54 -17.61 -7.95
N PRO A 198 -15.28 -16.88 -6.85
CA PRO A 198 -14.17 -17.17 -5.93
C PRO A 198 -14.34 -18.50 -5.19
#